data_AF-A0A4Q3T6S3-F1
#
_entry.id   AF-A0A4Q3T6S3-F1
#
_cell.length_a   1.000
_cell.length_b   1.000
_cell.length_c   1.000
_cell.angle_alpha   90.00
_cell.angle_beta   90.00
_cell.angle_gamma   90.00
#
_symmetry.space_group_name_H-M   'P 1'
#
loop_
_entity.id
_entity.type
_entity.pdbx_description
1 polymer ?
#
loop_
_entity_poly.entity_id
_entity_poly.type
_entity_poly.pdbx_seq_one_letter_code
_entity_poly.pdbx_strand_id
1 'polypeptide(L)'
;GITFGPQIQLYYLIALYTFVCTGLMFAFTRTPLGRMLNAVRDNPERVEFVGYDTQKVRYIAFIIAAFFAGISGGLAALNFEIVTSEVVSAPRSGAYLLFTFLGGATFFFGPIIGGILMVLAFVLLSELTKAWLLYLGLVFLFMVMYAPGGIASLIMMNLRVAAFGRLKELWVSYLALAVTAMIVLLGAAAMIEMVYHLQLNAALGPELKFLGAKLNAKGLNSWFGSAFVMLTGMGLFEVTRRHFKKQWGDIQEFIEKEIKRREALA
;
A
#
# COMPACT_ATOMS: atom_id res chain seq x y z
N GLY A 1 -23.41 -18.67 -28.21
CA GLY A 1 -22.55 -17.70 -27.50
C GLY A 1 -22.52 -18.07 -26.03
N ILE A 2 -21.42 -17.84 -25.33
CA ILE A 2 -21.35 -18.04 -23.88
C ILE A 2 -22.01 -16.79 -23.24
N THR A 3 -23.16 -16.97 -22.60
CA THR A 3 -23.90 -15.89 -21.96
C THR A 3 -23.48 -15.79 -20.49
N PHE A 4 -22.62 -14.82 -20.17
CA PHE A 4 -22.26 -14.49 -18.78
C PHE A 4 -23.34 -13.62 -18.16
N GLY A 5 -24.56 -14.14 -18.03
CA GLY A 5 -25.69 -13.42 -17.43
C GLY A 5 -25.56 -13.29 -15.91
N PRO A 6 -25.30 -14.39 -15.16
CA PRO A 6 -25.13 -14.32 -13.72
C PRO A 6 -23.78 -13.71 -13.31
N GLN A 7 -23.80 -12.74 -12.40
CA GLN A 7 -22.60 -12.08 -11.88
C GLN A 7 -21.57 -13.05 -11.28
N ILE A 8 -22.03 -14.18 -10.74
CA ILE A 8 -21.16 -15.25 -10.23
C ILE A 8 -20.33 -15.92 -11.34
N GLN A 9 -20.88 -16.09 -12.55
CA GLN A 9 -20.13 -16.67 -13.68
C GLN A 9 -19.05 -15.70 -14.15
N LEU A 10 -19.37 -14.40 -14.18
CA LEU A 10 -18.42 -13.37 -14.51
C LEU A 10 -17.31 -13.26 -13.46
N TYR A 11 -17.64 -13.41 -12.17
CA TYR A 11 -16.65 -13.50 -11.09
C TYR A 11 -15.66 -14.64 -11.32
N TYR A 12 -16.14 -15.86 -11.63
CA TYR A 12 -15.25 -16.99 -11.91
C TYR A 12 -14.41 -16.78 -13.17
N LEU A 13 -14.97 -16.14 -14.20
CA LEU A 13 -14.23 -15.76 -15.40
C LEU A 13 -13.08 -14.80 -15.05
N ILE A 14 -13.37 -13.73 -14.33
CA ILE A 14 -12.37 -12.74 -13.89
C ILE A 14 -11.31 -13.43 -13.03
N ALA A 15 -11.71 -14.23 -12.05
CA ALA A 15 -10.79 -14.96 -11.17
C ALA A 15 -9.86 -15.89 -11.95
N LEU A 16 -10.39 -16.65 -12.93
CA LEU A 16 -9.61 -17.52 -13.80
C LEU A 16 -8.57 -16.70 -14.60
N TYR A 17 -9.00 -15.64 -15.26
CA TYR A 17 -8.11 -14.79 -16.05
C TYR A 17 -7.05 -14.10 -15.19
N THR A 18 -7.42 -13.60 -14.01
CA THR A 18 -6.48 -13.00 -13.05
C THR A 18 -5.45 -14.03 -12.61
N PHE A 19 -5.86 -15.26 -12.29
CA PHE A 19 -4.95 -16.33 -11.88
C PHE A 19 -4.00 -16.72 -13.01
N VAL A 20 -4.52 -16.93 -14.22
CA VAL A 20 -3.72 -17.24 -15.41
C VAL A 20 -2.73 -16.11 -15.73
N CYS A 21 -3.18 -14.86 -15.76
CA CYS A 21 -2.32 -13.70 -16.03
C CYS A 21 -1.22 -13.56 -14.96
N THR A 22 -1.57 -13.73 -13.69
CA THR A 22 -0.60 -13.69 -12.59
C THR A 22 0.44 -14.81 -12.76
N GLY A 23 0.02 -16.03 -13.08
CA GLY A 23 0.91 -17.16 -13.35
C GLY A 23 1.83 -16.91 -14.55
N LEU A 24 1.30 -16.37 -15.65
CA LEU A 24 2.08 -16.02 -16.84
C LEU A 24 3.08 -14.90 -16.56
N MET A 25 2.68 -13.84 -15.85
CA MET A 25 3.59 -12.78 -15.41
C MET A 25 4.69 -13.33 -14.50
N PHE A 26 4.35 -14.24 -13.58
CA PHE A 26 5.34 -14.87 -12.71
C PHE A 26 6.32 -15.74 -13.50
N ALA A 27 5.84 -16.56 -14.44
CA ALA A 27 6.70 -17.33 -15.33
C ALA A 27 7.61 -16.43 -16.17
N PHE A 28 7.08 -15.31 -16.68
CA PHE A 28 7.83 -14.32 -17.44
C PHE A 28 9.01 -13.75 -16.65
N THR A 29 8.86 -13.49 -15.34
CA THR A 29 9.98 -13.01 -14.50
C THR A 29 11.18 -13.97 -14.46
N ARG A 30 10.97 -15.26 -14.71
CA ARG A 30 12.01 -16.29 -14.70
C ARG A 30 12.71 -16.46 -16.06
N THR A 31 12.18 -15.85 -17.11
CA THR A 31 12.75 -15.91 -18.47
C THR A 31 13.99 -15.01 -18.60
N PRO A 32 14.83 -15.20 -19.64
CA PRO A 32 15.97 -14.32 -19.92
C PRO A 32 15.55 -12.86 -20.09
N LEU A 33 14.41 -12.60 -20.74
CA LEU A 33 13.86 -11.25 -20.88
C LEU A 33 13.49 -10.64 -19.52
N GLY A 34 12.87 -11.40 -18.62
CA GLY A 34 12.57 -10.96 -17.25
C GLY A 34 13.82 -10.56 -16.47
N ARG A 35 14.90 -11.34 -16.56
CA ARG A 35 16.19 -11.00 -15.94
C ARG A 35 16.82 -9.76 -16.57
N MET A 36 16.67 -9.61 -17.89
CA MET A 36 17.15 -8.44 -18.62
C MET A 36 16.43 -7.16 -18.20
N LEU A 37 15.13 -7.22 -17.92
CA LEU A 37 14.37 -6.09 -17.39
C LEU A 37 14.90 -5.62 -16.04
N ASN A 38 15.26 -6.57 -15.17
CA ASN A 38 15.90 -6.23 -13.89
C ASN A 38 17.27 -5.58 -14.12
N ALA A 39 18.08 -6.10 -15.05
CA ALA A 39 19.37 -5.50 -15.39
C ALA A 39 19.23 -4.05 -15.92
N VAL A 40 18.26 -3.80 -16.81
CA VAL A 40 17.98 -2.45 -17.34
C VAL A 40 17.44 -1.51 -16.25
N ARG A 41 16.68 -2.04 -15.29
CA ARG A 41 16.20 -1.28 -14.13
C ARG A 41 17.34 -0.87 -13.20
N ASP A 42 18.28 -1.78 -12.93
CA ASP A 42 19.32 -1.59 -11.94
C ASP A 42 20.48 -0.74 -12.47
N ASN A 43 20.93 -0.96 -13.72
CA ASN A 43 21.92 -0.10 -14.37
C ASN A 43 21.78 -0.15 -15.92
N PRO A 44 21.07 0.81 -16.54
CA PRO A 44 20.89 0.82 -18.00
C PRO A 44 22.20 1.02 -18.76
N GLU A 45 23.12 1.85 -18.25
CA GLU A 45 24.40 2.15 -18.89
C GLU A 45 25.26 0.88 -19.02
N ARG A 46 25.30 0.06 -17.96
CA ARG A 46 26.00 -1.24 -17.97
C ARG A 46 25.42 -2.21 -19.00
N VAL A 47 24.12 -2.17 -19.22
CA VAL A 47 23.45 -3.03 -20.20
C VAL A 47 23.84 -2.64 -21.62
N GLU A 48 24.00 -1.35 -21.89
CA GLU A 48 24.45 -0.84 -23.20
C GLU A 48 25.90 -1.25 -23.49
N PHE A 49 26.78 -1.22 -22.48
CA PHE A 49 28.16 -1.71 -22.62
C PHE A 49 28.26 -3.22 -22.93
N VAL A 50 27.27 -4.02 -22.53
CA VAL A 50 27.19 -5.46 -22.84
C VAL A 50 26.69 -5.69 -24.28
N GLY A 51 26.25 -4.64 -24.98
CA GLY A 51 25.81 -4.68 -26.38
C GLY A 51 24.28 -4.81 -26.55
N TYR A 52 23.50 -4.61 -25.48
CA TYR A 52 22.05 -4.63 -25.57
C TYR A 52 21.45 -3.22 -25.60
N ASP A 53 20.42 -3.07 -26.43
CA ASP A 53 19.66 -1.82 -26.56
C ASP A 53 18.61 -1.71 -25.45
N THR A 54 18.80 -0.76 -24.52
CA THR A 54 17.91 -0.52 -23.39
C THR A 54 16.51 -0.07 -23.82
N GLN A 55 16.41 0.67 -24.93
CA GLN A 55 15.16 1.19 -25.46
C GLN A 55 14.29 0.06 -26.00
N LYS A 56 14.87 -0.89 -26.73
CA LYS A 56 14.15 -2.09 -27.20
C LYS A 56 13.62 -2.94 -26.05
N VAL A 57 14.42 -3.13 -25.00
CA VAL A 57 13.99 -3.88 -23.82
C VAL A 57 12.82 -3.20 -23.12
N ARG A 58 12.86 -1.86 -22.94
CA ARG A 58 11.75 -1.08 -22.36
C ARG A 58 10.50 -1.11 -23.25
N TYR A 59 10.67 -1.06 -24.57
CA TYR A 59 9.56 -1.11 -25.52
C TYR A 59 8.83 -2.45 -25.47
N ILE A 60 9.57 -3.57 -25.44
CA ILE A 60 8.98 -4.91 -25.26
C ILE A 60 8.25 -5.00 -23.92
N ALA A 61 8.84 -4.47 -22.84
CA ALA A 61 8.19 -4.42 -21.53
C ALA A 61 6.86 -3.67 -21.58
N PHE A 62 6.83 -2.54 -22.27
CA PHE A 62 5.64 -1.72 -22.45
C PHE A 62 4.55 -2.46 -23.23
N ILE A 63 4.89 -3.14 -24.32
CA ILE A 63 3.92 -3.96 -25.10
C ILE A 63 3.30 -5.06 -24.22
N ILE A 64 4.14 -5.76 -23.45
CA ILE A 64 3.67 -6.84 -22.56
C ILE A 64 2.77 -6.27 -21.47
N ALA A 65 3.15 -5.15 -20.85
CA ALA A 65 2.32 -4.48 -19.85
C ALA A 65 0.97 -4.02 -20.44
N ALA A 66 0.98 -3.46 -21.65
CA ALA A 66 -0.22 -3.04 -22.36
C ALA A 66 -1.15 -4.23 -22.68
N PHE A 67 -0.60 -5.40 -23.03
CA PHE A 67 -1.37 -6.62 -23.24
C PHE A 67 -2.15 -7.05 -21.98
N PHE A 68 -1.46 -7.14 -20.83
CA PHE A 68 -2.12 -7.50 -19.57
C PHE A 68 -3.10 -6.42 -19.08
N ALA A 69 -2.76 -5.14 -19.26
CA ALA A 69 -3.66 -4.02 -18.97
C ALA A 69 -4.92 -4.07 -19.85
N GLY A 70 -4.79 -4.46 -21.12
CA GLY A 70 -5.91 -4.66 -22.04
C GLY A 70 -6.85 -5.77 -21.60
N ILE A 71 -6.31 -6.91 -21.14
CA ILE A 71 -7.12 -8.00 -20.56
C ILE A 71 -7.88 -7.49 -19.33
N SER A 72 -7.20 -6.80 -18.42
CA SER A 72 -7.82 -6.23 -17.21
C SER A 72 -8.93 -5.23 -17.57
N GLY A 73 -8.71 -4.36 -18.56
CA GLY A 73 -9.69 -3.38 -19.02
C GLY A 73 -10.91 -4.02 -19.68
N GLY A 74 -10.71 -5.06 -20.49
CA GLY A 74 -11.81 -5.82 -21.09
C GLY A 74 -12.68 -6.51 -20.04
N LEU A 75 -12.06 -7.13 -19.03
CA LEU A 75 -12.78 -7.73 -17.90
C LEU A 75 -13.51 -6.68 -17.05
N ALA A 76 -12.92 -5.51 -16.84
CA ALA A 76 -13.55 -4.41 -16.13
C ALA A 76 -14.78 -3.87 -16.90
N ALA A 77 -14.69 -3.74 -18.23
CA ALA A 77 -15.83 -3.31 -19.05
C ALA A 77 -17.00 -4.31 -18.97
N LEU A 78 -16.71 -5.61 -18.93
CA LEU A 78 -17.73 -6.65 -18.71
C LEU A 78 -18.32 -6.58 -17.30
N ASN A 79 -17.51 -6.27 -16.28
CA ASN A 79 -17.95 -6.24 -14.88
C ASN A 79 -18.81 -5.03 -14.52
N PHE A 80 -18.43 -3.85 -15.01
CA PHE A 80 -19.13 -2.61 -14.69
C PHE A 80 -20.27 -2.29 -15.66
N GLU A 81 -20.31 -2.94 -16.82
CA GLU A 81 -21.29 -2.75 -17.91
C GLU A 81 -21.43 -1.30 -18.43
N ILE A 82 -20.65 -0.37 -17.88
CA ILE A 82 -20.67 1.06 -18.15
C ILE A 82 -19.23 1.55 -18.26
N VAL A 83 -18.95 2.31 -19.32
CA VAL A 83 -17.65 2.95 -19.55
C VAL A 83 -17.87 4.45 -19.66
N THR A 84 -17.34 5.20 -18.70
CA THR A 84 -17.39 6.68 -18.67
C THR A 84 -16.02 7.26 -19.00
N SER A 85 -15.95 8.56 -19.33
CA SER A 85 -14.66 9.25 -19.55
C SER A 85 -13.72 9.21 -18.33
N GLU A 86 -14.27 8.97 -17.13
CA GLU A 86 -13.50 8.84 -15.90
C GLU A 86 -12.60 7.59 -15.90
N VAL A 87 -12.95 6.53 -16.64
CA VAL A 87 -12.18 5.27 -16.68
C VAL A 87 -10.78 5.47 -17.26
N VAL A 88 -10.59 6.47 -18.12
CA VAL A 88 -9.33 6.83 -18.79
C VAL A 88 -8.72 8.11 -18.22
N SER A 89 -9.27 8.62 -17.11
CA SER A 89 -8.83 9.87 -16.52
C SER A 89 -7.48 9.73 -15.81
N ALA A 90 -6.70 10.82 -15.79
CA ALA A 90 -5.41 10.87 -15.10
C ALA A 90 -5.50 10.53 -13.59
N PRO A 91 -6.53 10.98 -12.84
CA PRO A 91 -6.67 10.60 -11.43
C PRO A 91 -6.82 9.09 -11.21
N ARG A 92 -7.57 8.39 -12.08
CA ARG A 92 -7.76 6.94 -11.97
C ARG A 92 -6.47 6.17 -12.24
N SER A 93 -5.73 6.56 -13.27
CA SER A 93 -4.40 6.00 -13.55
C SER A 93 -3.42 6.26 -12.41
N GLY A 94 -3.46 7.47 -11.83
CA GLY A 94 -2.68 7.83 -10.64
C GLY A 94 -3.02 6.98 -9.42
N ALA A 95 -4.30 6.65 -9.23
CA ALA A 95 -4.72 5.75 -8.14
C ALA A 95 -4.14 4.34 -8.28
N TYR A 96 -4.17 3.75 -9.48
CA TYR A 96 -3.53 2.45 -9.71
C TYR A 96 -2.02 2.48 -9.42
N LEU A 97 -1.31 3.54 -9.83
CA LEU A 97 0.10 3.72 -9.49
C LEU A 97 0.29 3.86 -7.97
N LEU A 98 -0.49 4.71 -7.31
CA LEU A 98 -0.42 4.91 -5.86
C LEU A 98 -0.59 3.59 -5.10
N PHE A 99 -1.60 2.79 -5.44
CA PHE A 99 -1.85 1.52 -4.76
C PHE A 99 -0.81 0.44 -5.10
N THR A 100 -0.25 0.42 -6.32
CA THR A 100 0.85 -0.49 -6.64
C THR A 100 2.13 -0.14 -5.86
N PHE A 101 2.42 1.15 -5.66
CA PHE A 101 3.47 1.60 -4.74
C PHE A 101 3.15 1.21 -3.30
N LEU A 102 1.94 1.49 -2.81
CA LEU A 102 1.47 1.15 -1.46
C LEU A 102 1.63 -0.35 -1.15
N GLY A 103 1.26 -1.19 -2.10
CA GLY A 103 1.43 -2.64 -2.02
C GLY A 103 2.88 -3.09 -2.09
N GLY A 104 3.72 -2.40 -2.87
CA GLY A 104 5.18 -2.59 -2.93
C GLY A 104 5.68 -2.99 -4.31
N ALA A 105 6.06 -2.01 -5.14
CA ALA A 105 6.45 -2.23 -6.53
C ALA A 105 7.73 -3.07 -6.73
N THR A 106 8.54 -3.25 -5.69
CA THR A 106 9.79 -4.04 -5.74
C THR A 106 9.54 -5.54 -5.60
N PHE A 107 8.38 -5.95 -5.10
CA PHE A 107 8.00 -7.35 -4.90
C PHE A 107 6.90 -7.76 -5.88
N PHE A 108 6.99 -8.98 -6.41
CA PHE A 108 6.01 -9.50 -7.37
C PHE A 108 4.56 -9.47 -6.84
N PHE A 109 4.35 -9.81 -5.58
CA PHE A 109 3.02 -9.83 -4.94
C PHE A 109 2.55 -8.44 -4.48
N GLY A 110 3.41 -7.42 -4.50
CA GLY A 110 3.08 -6.09 -4.01
C GLY A 110 1.91 -5.44 -4.74
N PRO A 111 1.89 -5.39 -6.09
CA PRO A 111 0.74 -4.90 -6.86
C PRO A 111 -0.58 -5.62 -6.54
N ILE A 112 -0.54 -6.92 -6.22
CA ILE A 112 -1.73 -7.71 -5.85
C ILE A 112 -2.28 -7.21 -4.51
N ILE A 113 -1.41 -7.05 -3.51
CA ILE A 113 -1.76 -6.45 -2.21
C ILE A 113 -2.30 -5.04 -2.41
N GLY A 114 -1.65 -4.25 -3.28
CA GLY A 114 -2.09 -2.91 -3.67
C GLY A 114 -3.52 -2.89 -4.21
N GLY A 115 -3.87 -3.79 -5.13
CA GLY A 115 -5.22 -3.92 -5.67
C GLY A 115 -6.27 -4.28 -4.61
N ILE A 116 -5.94 -5.19 -3.68
CA ILE A 116 -6.82 -5.52 -2.55
C ILE A 116 -7.04 -4.29 -1.66
N LEU A 117 -5.95 -3.58 -1.33
CA LEU A 117 -6.02 -2.36 -0.53
C LEU A 117 -6.79 -1.25 -1.23
N MET A 118 -6.70 -1.16 -2.56
CA MET A 118 -7.49 -0.23 -3.36
C MET A 118 -8.97 -0.47 -3.10
N VAL A 119 -9.46 -1.69 -3.32
CA VAL A 119 -10.88 -2.03 -3.11
C VAL A 119 -11.30 -1.83 -1.66
N LEU A 120 -10.51 -2.29 -0.69
CA LEU A 120 -10.79 -2.09 0.73
C LEU A 120 -10.85 -0.60 1.08
N ALA A 121 -9.95 0.22 0.53
CA ALA A 121 -9.95 1.64 0.77
C ALA A 121 -11.18 2.33 0.16
N PHE A 122 -11.52 1.97 -1.08
CA PHE A 122 -12.70 2.50 -1.76
C PHE A 122 -14.00 2.13 -1.04
N VAL A 123 -14.13 0.91 -0.51
CA VAL A 123 -15.35 0.47 0.17
C VAL A 123 -15.39 0.98 1.61
N LEU A 124 -14.34 0.73 2.40
CA LEU A 124 -14.36 1.03 3.83
C LEU A 124 -14.19 2.52 4.13
N LEU A 125 -13.22 3.21 3.51
CA LEU A 125 -13.00 4.62 3.84
C LEU A 125 -14.11 5.52 3.28
N SER A 126 -14.72 5.17 2.14
CA SER A 126 -15.80 5.99 1.58
C SER A 126 -17.07 5.97 2.43
N GLU A 127 -17.35 4.86 3.13
CA GLU A 127 -18.45 4.77 4.10
C GLU A 127 -18.16 5.53 5.39
N LEU A 128 -16.89 5.55 5.83
CA LEU A 128 -16.51 6.15 7.11
C LEU A 128 -16.38 7.67 7.06
N THR A 129 -15.86 8.25 5.97
CA THR A 129 -15.54 9.67 5.91
C THR A 129 -15.59 10.26 4.50
N LYS A 130 -16.07 11.52 4.41
CA LYS A 130 -16.03 12.31 3.17
C LYS A 130 -14.60 12.69 2.79
N ALA A 131 -13.65 12.70 3.74
CA ALA A 131 -12.25 13.06 3.53
C ALA A 131 -11.36 11.87 3.13
N TRP A 132 -11.93 10.78 2.62
CA TRP A 132 -11.19 9.53 2.42
C TRP A 132 -9.97 9.65 1.48
N LEU A 133 -10.02 10.52 0.46
CA LEU A 133 -8.84 10.79 -0.41
C LEU A 133 -7.69 11.44 0.38
N LEU A 134 -7.99 12.31 1.35
CA LEU A 134 -6.96 12.92 2.19
C LEU A 134 -6.30 11.86 3.07
N TYR A 135 -7.09 10.99 3.69
CA TYR A 135 -6.56 9.87 4.47
C TYR A 135 -5.73 8.92 3.61
N LEU A 136 -6.15 8.63 2.39
CA LEU A 136 -5.38 7.84 1.44
C LEU A 136 -4.02 8.51 1.14
N GLY A 137 -4.01 9.81 0.87
CA GLY A 137 -2.78 10.57 0.63
C GLY A 137 -1.83 10.58 1.83
N LEU A 138 -2.37 10.71 3.06
CA LEU A 138 -1.59 10.62 4.28
C LEU A 138 -0.99 9.22 4.48
N VAL A 139 -1.79 8.16 4.30
CA VAL A 139 -1.30 6.77 4.37
C VAL A 139 -0.19 6.53 3.35
N PHE A 140 -0.35 7.03 2.13
CA PHE A 140 0.67 6.96 1.10
C PHE A 140 1.95 7.70 1.52
N LEU A 141 1.86 8.93 2.01
CA LEU A 141 3.00 9.72 2.49
C LEU A 141 3.74 8.99 3.63
N PHE A 142 2.99 8.47 4.60
CA PHE A 142 3.56 7.69 5.70
C PHE A 142 4.28 6.43 5.22
N MET A 143 3.69 5.73 4.25
CA MET A 143 4.31 4.55 3.64
C MET A 143 5.62 4.93 2.97
N VAL A 144 5.65 5.98 2.14
CA VAL A 144 6.87 6.42 1.44
C VAL A 144 7.96 6.85 2.42
N MET A 145 7.59 7.54 3.51
CA MET A 145 8.55 8.03 4.51
C MET A 145 9.13 6.91 5.40
N TYR A 146 8.34 5.89 5.75
CA TYR A 146 8.74 4.89 6.76
C TYR A 146 8.96 3.48 6.23
N ALA A 147 8.38 3.12 5.08
CA ALA A 147 8.42 1.78 4.49
C ALA A 147 8.77 1.84 2.99
N PRO A 148 10.04 2.13 2.63
CA PRO A 148 10.47 2.37 1.23
C PRO A 148 10.39 1.17 0.25
N GLY A 149 9.57 0.17 0.54
CA GLY A 149 9.22 -0.92 -0.38
C GLY A 149 7.75 -1.34 -0.31
N GLY A 150 6.87 -0.51 0.28
CA GLY A 150 5.46 -0.81 0.45
C GLY A 150 5.17 -1.91 1.46
N ILE A 151 3.92 -2.33 1.52
CA ILE A 151 3.43 -3.33 2.49
C ILE A 151 4.10 -4.69 2.27
N ALA A 152 4.39 -5.08 1.02
CA ALA A 152 5.11 -6.32 0.72
C ALA A 152 6.49 -6.36 1.38
N SER A 153 7.20 -5.22 1.47
CA SER A 153 8.51 -5.17 2.14
C SER A 153 8.41 -5.45 3.64
N LEU A 154 7.37 -4.91 4.30
CA LEU A 154 7.11 -5.13 5.72
C LEU A 154 6.78 -6.60 5.99
N ILE A 155 5.96 -7.21 5.14
CA ILE A 155 5.61 -8.63 5.24
C ILE A 155 6.87 -9.51 5.11
N MET A 156 7.69 -9.27 4.09
CA MET A 156 8.91 -10.06 3.85
C MET A 156 9.93 -9.92 4.99
N MET A 157 10.07 -8.69 5.51
CA MET A 157 10.96 -8.40 6.63
C MET A 157 10.51 -9.13 7.91
N ASN A 158 9.21 -9.13 8.20
CA ASN A 158 8.66 -9.84 9.35
C ASN A 158 8.69 -11.37 9.20
N LEU A 159 8.47 -11.89 7.99
CA LEU A 159 8.59 -13.34 7.71
C LEU A 159 10.01 -13.85 7.97
N ARG A 160 11.04 -13.05 7.65
CA ARG A 160 12.44 -13.40 7.97
C ARG A 160 12.64 -13.52 9.48
N VAL A 161 12.14 -12.58 10.28
CA VAL A 161 12.26 -12.66 11.75
C VAL A 161 11.44 -13.82 12.33
N ALA A 162 10.27 -14.10 11.74
CA ALA A 162 9.44 -15.25 12.10
C ALA A 162 10.18 -16.58 11.90
N ALA A 163 10.89 -16.73 10.77
CA ALA A 163 11.65 -17.94 10.45
C ALA A 163 12.78 -18.22 11.47
N PHE A 164 13.32 -17.19 12.13
CA PHE A 164 14.30 -17.31 13.20
C PHE A 164 13.68 -17.38 14.61
N GLY A 165 12.35 -17.45 14.74
CA GLY A 165 11.63 -17.66 16.01
C GLY A 165 11.62 -16.46 16.97
N ARG A 166 12.21 -15.32 16.59
CA ARG A 166 12.38 -14.13 17.45
C ARG A 166 11.17 -13.18 17.44
N LEU A 167 10.12 -13.49 16.69
CA LEU A 167 8.98 -12.58 16.50
C LEU A 167 8.25 -12.25 17.81
N LYS A 168 8.26 -13.17 18.78
CA LYS A 168 7.66 -12.96 20.11
C LYS A 168 8.35 -11.84 20.91
N GLU A 169 9.65 -11.62 20.70
CA GLU A 169 10.41 -10.56 21.39
C GLU A 169 9.99 -9.17 20.91
N LEU A 170 9.49 -9.05 19.68
CA LEU A 170 9.06 -7.78 19.08
C LEU A 170 7.60 -7.44 19.32
N TRP A 171 6.77 -8.39 19.77
CA TRP A 171 5.32 -8.19 19.87
C TRP A 171 4.95 -7.02 20.79
N VAL A 172 5.64 -6.87 21.92
CA VAL A 172 5.40 -5.75 22.85
C VAL A 172 5.71 -4.41 22.20
N SER A 173 6.81 -4.33 21.46
CA SER A 173 7.21 -3.11 20.76
C SER A 173 6.31 -2.79 19.57
N TYR A 174 5.82 -3.81 18.86
CA TYR A 174 4.78 -3.63 17.84
C TYR A 174 3.47 -3.12 18.43
N LEU A 175 3.05 -3.65 19.57
CA LEU A 175 1.83 -3.21 20.26
C LEU A 175 1.98 -1.76 20.75
N ALA A 176 3.12 -1.43 21.36
CA ALA A 176 3.42 -0.06 21.80
C ALA A 176 3.43 0.94 20.63
N LEU A 177 4.00 0.56 19.49
CA LEU A 177 3.96 1.36 18.26
C LEU A 177 2.54 1.50 17.72
N ALA A 178 1.76 0.42 17.69
CA ALA A 178 0.39 0.44 17.19
C ALA A 178 -0.50 1.35 18.05
N VAL A 179 -0.39 1.27 19.38
CA VAL A 179 -1.15 2.10 20.31
C VAL A 179 -0.77 3.58 20.17
N THR A 180 0.52 3.91 20.17
CA THR A 180 0.97 5.30 20.03
C THR A 180 0.63 5.88 18.66
N ALA A 181 0.74 5.10 17.58
CA ALA A 181 0.29 5.49 16.25
C ALA A 181 -1.23 5.72 16.21
N MET A 182 -2.02 4.86 16.86
CA MET A 182 -3.47 5.02 16.90
C MET A 182 -3.87 6.32 17.61
N ILE A 183 -3.19 6.69 18.71
CA ILE A 183 -3.44 7.95 19.42
C ILE A 183 -3.15 9.16 18.52
N VAL A 184 -2.02 9.15 17.80
CA VAL A 184 -1.68 10.20 16.83
C VAL A 184 -2.75 10.30 15.73
N LEU A 185 -3.12 9.16 15.16
CA LEU A 185 -4.13 9.08 14.10
C LEU A 185 -5.49 9.56 14.58
N LEU A 186 -5.90 9.25 15.81
CA LEU A 186 -7.16 9.74 16.38
C LEU A 186 -7.17 11.25 16.54
N GLY A 187 -6.08 11.84 17.05
CA GLY A 187 -5.96 13.31 17.17
C GLY A 187 -5.97 14.01 15.81
N ALA A 188 -5.22 13.47 14.85
CA ALA A 188 -5.18 13.99 13.48
C ALA A 188 -6.54 13.83 12.77
N ALA A 189 -7.18 12.67 12.88
CA ALA A 189 -8.49 12.40 12.30
C ALA A 189 -9.56 13.33 12.88
N ALA A 190 -9.59 13.54 14.20
CA ALA A 190 -10.51 14.49 14.83
C ALA A 190 -10.35 15.90 14.27
N MET A 191 -9.10 16.37 14.08
CA MET A 191 -8.84 17.66 13.44
C MET A 191 -9.34 17.71 11.99
N ILE A 192 -9.04 16.67 11.20
CA ILE A 192 -9.44 16.58 9.79
C ILE A 192 -10.96 16.59 9.65
N GLU A 193 -11.67 15.77 10.43
CA GLU A 193 -13.14 15.70 10.40
C GLU A 193 -13.77 17.04 10.81
N MET A 194 -13.20 17.75 11.79
CA MET A 194 -13.67 19.09 12.16
C MET A 194 -13.50 20.09 11.01
N VAL A 195 -12.37 20.08 10.29
CA VAL A 195 -12.17 20.91 9.08
C VAL A 195 -13.23 20.59 8.03
N TYR A 196 -13.39 19.31 7.70
CA TYR A 196 -14.30 18.87 6.64
C TYR A 196 -15.76 19.16 6.99
N HIS A 197 -16.15 19.03 8.25
CA HIS A 197 -17.50 19.36 8.71
C HIS A 197 -17.79 20.85 8.60
N LEU A 198 -16.81 21.72 8.90
CA LEU A 198 -16.95 23.16 8.68
C LEU A 198 -17.07 23.53 7.20
N GLN A 199 -16.44 22.79 6.30
CA GLN A 199 -16.47 23.08 4.87
C GLN A 199 -17.71 22.52 4.16
N LEU A 200 -18.12 21.29 4.48
CA LEU A 200 -19.13 20.55 3.72
C LEU A 200 -20.47 20.43 4.44
N ASN A 201 -20.49 20.52 5.77
CA ASN A 201 -21.67 20.30 6.61
C ASN A 201 -22.00 21.51 7.49
N ALA A 202 -21.52 22.71 7.15
CA ALA A 202 -21.77 23.93 7.93
C ALA A 202 -23.26 24.18 8.20
N ALA A 203 -24.13 23.70 7.30
CA ALA A 203 -25.59 23.81 7.40
C ALA A 203 -26.24 22.85 8.42
N LEU A 204 -25.55 21.76 8.81
CA LEU A 204 -26.06 20.74 9.74
C LEU A 204 -25.80 21.07 11.22
N GLY A 205 -25.16 22.21 11.50
CA GLY A 205 -24.84 22.69 12.85
C GLY A 205 -23.38 22.42 13.27
N PRO A 206 -22.97 22.96 14.44
CA PRO A 206 -21.57 22.96 14.89
C PRO A 206 -21.13 21.66 15.57
N GLU A 207 -22.06 20.77 15.92
CA GLU A 207 -21.75 19.50 16.59
C GLU A 207 -21.44 18.39 15.58
N LEU A 208 -20.24 17.84 15.66
CA LEU A 208 -19.80 16.62 14.97
C LEU A 208 -19.87 15.46 15.96
N LYS A 209 -20.50 14.34 15.57
CA LYS A 209 -20.35 13.07 16.32
C LYS A 209 -19.15 12.32 15.75
N PHE A 210 -18.06 12.24 16.52
CA PHE A 210 -16.85 11.49 16.17
C PHE A 210 -16.63 10.36 17.17
N LEU A 211 -16.65 9.10 16.71
CA LEU A 211 -16.47 7.90 17.54
C LEU A 211 -17.32 7.88 18.83
N GLY A 212 -18.58 8.34 18.74
CA GLY A 212 -19.51 8.41 19.87
C GLY A 212 -19.38 9.65 20.75
N ALA A 213 -18.33 10.47 20.59
CA ALA A 213 -18.16 11.74 21.27
C ALA A 213 -18.73 12.90 20.43
N LYS A 214 -19.32 13.90 21.09
CA LYS A 214 -19.75 15.15 20.46
C LYS A 214 -18.60 16.16 20.48
N LEU A 215 -18.03 16.46 19.34
CA LEU A 215 -17.03 17.50 19.16
C LEU A 215 -17.70 18.75 18.60
N ASN A 216 -17.47 19.90 19.25
CA ASN A 216 -17.92 21.17 18.70
C ASN A 216 -16.86 21.70 17.74
N ALA A 217 -17.14 21.66 16.43
CA ALA A 217 -16.20 22.04 15.38
C ALA A 217 -15.87 23.54 15.38
N LYS A 218 -16.73 24.40 15.97
CA LYS A 218 -16.47 25.84 16.13
C LYS A 218 -15.79 26.19 17.47
N GLY A 219 -15.79 25.28 18.43
CA GLY A 219 -15.24 25.51 19.77
C GLY A 219 -13.73 25.33 19.79
N LEU A 220 -12.99 26.37 20.19
CA LEU A 220 -11.52 26.31 20.35
C LEU A 220 -11.06 25.15 21.24
N ASN A 221 -11.86 24.76 22.24
CA ASN A 221 -11.54 23.67 23.16
C ASN A 221 -11.40 22.30 22.46
N SER A 222 -12.24 22.01 21.45
CA SER A 222 -12.17 20.76 20.69
C SER A 222 -10.89 20.70 19.86
N TRP A 223 -10.49 21.85 19.30
CA TRP A 223 -9.26 22.00 18.52
C TRP A 223 -8.01 21.85 19.39
N PHE A 224 -7.95 22.55 20.52
CA PHE A 224 -6.85 22.41 21.48
C PHE A 224 -6.76 20.99 22.04
N GLY A 225 -7.89 20.37 22.38
CA GLY A 225 -7.93 18.98 22.84
C GLY A 225 -7.38 18.00 21.81
N SER A 226 -7.81 18.12 20.55
CA SER A 226 -7.35 17.24 19.46
C SER A 226 -5.87 17.45 19.14
N ALA A 227 -5.41 18.71 19.10
CA ALA A 227 -4.01 19.06 18.90
C ALA A 227 -3.12 18.55 20.06
N PHE A 228 -3.58 18.66 21.30
CA PHE A 228 -2.86 18.14 22.47
C PHE A 228 -2.72 16.62 22.41
N VAL A 229 -3.80 15.89 22.08
CA VAL A 229 -3.76 14.43 21.88
C VAL A 229 -2.79 14.05 20.76
N MET A 230 -2.83 14.78 19.63
CA MET A 230 -1.93 14.54 18.51
C MET A 230 -0.45 14.76 18.90
N LEU A 231 -0.13 15.88 19.56
CA LEU A 231 1.25 16.23 19.94
C LEU A 231 1.81 15.29 21.02
N THR A 232 1.01 14.96 22.04
CA THR A 232 1.41 13.99 23.07
C THR A 232 1.60 12.60 22.49
N GLY A 233 0.69 12.17 21.60
CA GLY A 233 0.82 10.93 20.83
C GLY A 233 2.10 10.92 19.98
N MET A 234 2.43 12.05 19.33
CA MET A 234 3.60 12.14 18.45
C MET A 234 4.91 12.05 19.24
N GLY A 235 4.97 12.66 20.43
CA GLY A 235 6.08 12.51 21.35
C GLY A 235 6.27 11.06 21.81
N LEU A 236 5.19 10.39 22.21
CA LEU A 236 5.22 8.98 22.63
C LEU A 236 5.59 8.04 21.47
N PHE A 237 5.08 8.31 20.27
CA PHE A 237 5.38 7.54 19.06
C PHE A 237 6.87 7.63 18.70
N GLU A 238 7.47 8.82 18.77
CA GLU A 238 8.90 8.97 18.45
C GLU A 238 9.80 8.26 19.47
N VAL A 239 9.43 8.27 20.76
CA VAL A 239 10.15 7.52 21.81
C VAL A 239 10.03 6.02 21.59
N THR A 240 8.83 5.49 21.36
CA THR A 240 8.61 4.05 21.12
C THR A 240 9.26 3.59 19.83
N ARG A 241 9.24 4.41 18.77
CA ARG A 241 9.93 4.17 17.50
C ARG A 241 11.44 4.04 17.65
N ARG A 242 12.08 4.88 18.46
CA ARG A 242 13.53 4.76 18.74
C ARG A 242 13.87 3.45 19.43
N HIS A 243 13.06 3.04 20.41
CA HIS A 243 13.23 1.76 21.09
C HIS A 243 13.05 0.56 20.14
N PHE A 244 11.99 0.59 19.33
CA PHE A 244 11.77 -0.45 18.32
C PHE A 244 12.92 -0.52 17.31
N LYS A 245 13.41 0.61 16.80
CA LYS A 245 14.53 0.64 15.84
C LYS A 245 15.79 0.00 16.41
N LYS A 246 16.07 0.21 17.70
CA LYS A 246 17.22 -0.42 18.37
C LYS A 246 17.04 -1.93 18.49
N GLN A 247 15.92 -2.38 19.07
CA GLN A 247 15.63 -3.81 19.21
C GLN A 247 15.60 -4.55 17.87
N TRP A 248 15.03 -3.91 16.84
CA TRP A 248 15.01 -4.44 15.49
C TRP A 248 16.42 -4.61 14.92
N GLY A 249 17.29 -3.60 15.13
CA GLY A 249 18.70 -3.66 14.72
C GLY A 249 19.45 -4.81 15.40
N ASP A 250 19.27 -4.97 16.70
CA ASP A 250 19.92 -6.03 17.50
C ASP A 250 19.51 -7.44 17.00
N ILE A 251 18.21 -7.64 16.71
CA ILE A 251 17.71 -8.92 16.16
C ILE A 251 18.24 -9.17 14.76
N GLN A 252 18.31 -8.14 13.91
CA GLN A 252 18.82 -8.28 12.55
C GLN A 252 20.31 -8.64 12.54
N GLU A 253 21.11 -8.00 13.39
CA GLU A 253 22.54 -8.31 13.55
C GLU A 253 22.74 -9.76 14.04
N PHE A 254 21.89 -10.22 14.97
CA PHE A 254 21.89 -11.61 15.42
C PHE A 254 21.57 -12.59 14.28
N ILE A 255 20.53 -12.31 13.48
CA ILE A 255 20.15 -13.13 12.32
C ILE A 255 21.29 -13.22 11.31
N GLU A 256 21.97 -12.10 11.01
CA GLU A 256 23.09 -12.07 10.08
C GLU A 256 24.30 -12.88 10.58
N LYS A 257 24.63 -12.79 11.88
CA LYS A 257 25.68 -13.60 12.50
C LYS A 257 25.35 -15.10 12.41
N GLU A 258 24.09 -15.47 12.65
CA GLU A 258 23.66 -16.87 12.59
C GLU A 258 23.69 -17.43 11.16
N ILE A 259 23.32 -16.64 10.15
CA ILE A 259 23.43 -17.03 8.73
C ILE A 259 24.89 -17.28 8.36
N LYS A 260 25.79 -16.33 8.65
CA LYS A 260 27.22 -16.47 8.37
C LYS A 260 27.84 -17.68 9.07
N ARG A 261 27.41 -17.97 10.30
CA ARG A 261 27.85 -19.15 11.05
C ARG A 261 27.44 -20.45 10.36
N ARG A 262 26.21 -20.53 9.85
CA ARG A 262 25.72 -21.71 9.10
C ARG A 262 26.45 -21.89 7.78
N GLU A 263 26.73 -20.80 7.06
CA GLU A 263 27.52 -20.83 5.82
C GLU A 263 28.96 -21.27 6.07
N ALA A 264 29.57 -20.90 7.20
CA ALA A 264 30.93 -21.33 7.55
C ALA A 264 31.02 -22.81 7.97
N LEU A 265 29.89 -23.45 8.30
CA LEU A 265 29.82 -24.85 8.72
C LEU A 265 29.39 -25.80 7.58
N ALA A 266 28.97 -25.25 6.44
CA ALA A 266 28.52 -25.99 5.25
C ALA A 266 29.63 -26.05 4.19
#